data_AF-A0A6L5XBM4-F1
#
_entry.id   AF-A0A6L5XBM4-F1
#
_cell.length_a   1.000
_cell.length_b   1.000
_cell.length_c   1.000
_cell.angle_alpha   90.00
_cell.angle_beta   90.00
_cell.angle_gamma   90.00
#
_symmetry.space_group_name_H-M   'P 1'
#
loop_
_entity.id
_entity.type
_entity.pdbx_description
1 polymer ?
#
loop_
_entity_poly.entity_id
_entity_poly.type
_entity_poly.pdbx_seq_one_letter_code
_entity_poly.pdbx_strand_id
1 'polypeptide(L)'
;MKKLLGLLLLLPLLFASACTDLDDVNHRLDDHEQRLLTLEELVKQANENIKVLQELIKAQEQNLKVVACVPTKDGSAYILTFSDGTAIVVKNAVDGKSPEIGVKTDDDGKLYWTINGDFMRNANGEKIAADGAQGVKPILRVNTDGCWEMSADGGKTWMIVTDAQGSPVKAVGVEKPVDLTITEDEYSVIITYNGHTFVLPKAGKGDLGMEFLQGEGSYYGNWYNPHCDDATVTLYAGEFDASGKWKKGQKLTMSIFMPKLADYNTPAPRLAEGVYRVTPDRGQSYLFVPMLIKEGSSSEVWGMFYNSGFYIEDNTSGETEVRTIKSGKVIVTHIGDKDRIIFDCVDGEGLEFKAYFYGNLNLANKNDNDKSKPARPYSTNRKSVKLNIPASATTVALFMDDYLYEQYNSWGFQLNLDAKTGDYVTFEILADKSFKNKIPTGTFNLTFDASPATAFPAALNYSRDMLYSWYGNCDTRTADGAFTELGALTEGTITISEVDGIYTFNFNCKDDAGNAYTGKWTGDVKLYSSDDAPRKLTARRKARR
;
A
#
# COMPACT_ATOMS: atom_id res chain seq x y z
N MET A 1 3.79 116.16 -31.14
CA MET A 1 4.43 115.68 -32.39
C MET A 1 4.73 114.19 -32.21
N LYS A 2 3.89 113.33 -32.79
CA LYS A 2 4.18 112.50 -33.97
C LYS A 2 5.14 111.32 -33.71
N LYS A 3 4.52 110.12 -33.70
CA LYS A 3 4.99 108.83 -34.25
C LYS A 3 6.00 108.01 -33.42
N LEU A 4 5.52 106.92 -32.82
CA LEU A 4 5.81 105.59 -33.39
C LEU A 4 4.69 104.61 -33.03
N LEU A 5 4.05 104.11 -34.07
CA LEU A 5 3.05 103.06 -34.11
C LEU A 5 3.82 101.77 -34.44
N GLY A 6 3.56 100.64 -33.78
CA GLY A 6 4.12 99.37 -34.26
C GLY A 6 4.06 98.18 -33.31
N LEU A 7 2.98 97.42 -33.44
CA LEU A 7 2.98 95.95 -33.55
C LEU A 7 2.74 95.08 -32.29
N LEU A 8 1.62 94.34 -32.40
CA LEU A 8 1.29 93.02 -31.86
C LEU A 8 0.69 92.90 -30.44
N LEU A 9 -0.65 92.98 -30.41
CA LEU A 9 -1.48 92.03 -29.65
C LEU A 9 -1.08 90.60 -30.02
N LEU A 10 -0.59 89.80 -29.07
CA LEU A 10 -0.85 88.35 -28.96
C LEU A 10 -0.13 87.78 -27.71
N LEU A 11 -0.87 87.02 -26.92
CA LEU A 11 -0.54 86.28 -25.67
C LEU A 11 -0.64 87.03 -24.33
N PRO A 12 -1.85 87.02 -23.75
CA PRO A 12 -2.12 86.34 -22.49
C PRO A 12 -2.83 85.02 -22.80
N LEU A 13 -2.09 84.04 -23.32
CA LEU A 13 -2.62 82.72 -23.71
C LEU A 13 -1.59 81.59 -23.53
N LEU A 14 -0.80 81.64 -22.46
CA LEU A 14 0.18 80.59 -22.12
C LEU A 14 0.12 80.10 -20.65
N PHE A 15 -0.94 80.42 -19.90
CA PHE A 15 -1.15 79.86 -18.54
C PHE A 15 -2.50 79.13 -18.39
N ALA A 16 -3.05 78.58 -19.48
CA ALA A 16 -4.33 77.86 -19.45
C ALA A 16 -4.26 76.46 -20.08
N SER A 17 -3.11 75.78 -19.98
CA SER A 17 -2.97 74.35 -20.29
C SER A 17 -2.03 73.64 -19.32
N ALA A 18 -2.09 74.05 -18.04
CA ALA A 18 -1.54 73.32 -16.92
C ALA A 18 -2.63 73.01 -15.88
N CYS A 19 -3.79 72.55 -16.34
CA CYS A 19 -4.58 71.61 -15.56
C CYS A 19 -4.17 70.22 -16.04
N THR A 20 -2.95 69.79 -15.69
CA THR A 20 -2.77 68.37 -15.41
C THR A 20 -3.70 68.08 -14.25
N ASP A 21 -4.68 67.22 -14.49
CA ASP A 21 -5.64 66.75 -13.50
C ASP A 21 -4.84 66.11 -12.35
N LEU A 22 -4.53 66.91 -11.33
CA LEU A 22 -3.65 66.51 -10.24
C LEU A 22 -4.30 65.36 -9.45
N ASP A 23 -5.64 65.28 -9.50
CA ASP A 23 -6.43 64.21 -8.91
C ASP A 23 -6.25 62.89 -9.68
N ASP A 24 -6.18 62.90 -11.02
CA ASP A 24 -5.82 61.71 -11.82
C ASP A 24 -4.39 61.23 -11.52
N VAL A 25 -3.46 62.17 -11.35
CA VAL A 25 -2.07 61.84 -10.98
C VAL A 25 -2.00 61.22 -9.58
N ASN A 26 -2.74 61.77 -8.61
CA ASN A 26 -2.81 61.24 -7.25
C ASN A 26 -3.47 59.86 -7.22
N HIS A 27 -4.59 59.66 -7.92
CA HIS A 27 -5.24 58.35 -8.03
C HIS A 27 -4.32 57.28 -8.64
N ARG A 28 -3.55 57.63 -9.69
CA ARG A 28 -2.57 56.73 -10.30
C ARG A 28 -1.39 56.43 -9.37
N LEU A 29 -0.96 57.41 -8.57
CA LEU A 29 0.07 57.22 -7.57
C LEU A 29 -0.40 56.26 -6.46
N ASP A 30 -1.62 56.45 -5.96
CA ASP A 30 -2.25 55.60 -4.95
C ASP A 30 -2.43 54.16 -5.49
N ASP A 31 -2.89 53.99 -6.74
CA ASP A 31 -2.98 52.67 -7.39
C ASP A 31 -1.60 52.00 -7.51
N HIS A 32 -0.57 52.75 -7.91
CA HIS A 32 0.79 52.24 -8.00
C HIS A 32 1.33 51.85 -6.62
N GLU A 33 1.09 52.63 -5.57
CA GLU A 33 1.51 52.33 -4.20
C GLU A 33 0.83 51.05 -3.71
N GLN A 34 -0.48 50.89 -3.92
CA GLN A 34 -1.20 49.66 -3.57
C GLN A 34 -0.68 48.43 -4.32
N ARG A 35 -0.38 48.58 -5.61
CA ARG A 35 0.19 47.49 -6.42
C ARG A 35 1.59 47.12 -5.97
N LEU A 36 2.43 48.09 -5.60
CA LEU A 36 3.76 47.85 -5.04
C LEU A 36 3.67 47.09 -3.71
N LEU A 37 2.85 47.55 -2.78
CA LEU A 37 2.63 46.87 -1.50
C LEU A 37 2.15 45.43 -1.69
N THR A 38 1.24 45.20 -2.64
CA THR A 38 0.76 43.86 -2.98
C THR A 38 1.88 42.98 -3.50
N LEU A 39 2.71 43.48 -4.43
CA LEU A 39 3.83 42.72 -4.98
C LEU A 39 4.92 42.44 -3.94
N GLU A 40 5.23 43.40 -3.06
CA GLU A 40 6.19 43.21 -1.98
C GLU A 40 5.75 42.10 -1.02
N GLU A 41 4.48 42.08 -0.63
CA GLU A 41 3.94 41.02 0.23
C GLU A 41 3.90 39.67 -0.49
N LEU A 42 3.54 39.61 -1.77
CA LEU A 42 3.62 38.38 -2.58
C LEU A 42 5.06 37.85 -2.67
N VAL A 43 6.05 38.70 -2.92
CA VAL A 43 7.47 38.29 -2.97
C VAL A 43 7.93 37.74 -1.62
N LYS A 44 7.55 38.40 -0.53
CA LYS A 44 7.88 37.95 0.82
C LYS A 44 7.28 36.59 1.13
N GLN A 45 5.98 36.41 0.88
CA GLN A 45 5.29 35.12 1.08
C GLN A 45 5.89 34.02 0.22
N ALA A 46 6.21 34.31 -1.05
CA ALA A 46 6.82 33.34 -1.95
C ALA A 46 8.16 32.82 -1.41
N ASN A 47 9.02 33.72 -0.94
CA ASN A 47 10.31 33.35 -0.36
C ASN A 47 10.20 32.65 1.01
N GLU A 48 9.20 33.01 1.82
CA GLU A 48 8.88 32.27 3.06
C GLU A 48 8.44 30.83 2.74
N ASN A 49 7.56 30.64 1.75
CA ASN A 49 7.10 29.33 1.30
C ASN A 49 8.24 28.46 0.78
N ILE A 50 9.14 29.03 -0.03
CA ILE A 50 10.35 28.35 -0.52
C ILE A 50 11.23 27.90 0.65
N LYS A 51 11.41 28.77 1.65
CA LYS A 51 12.22 28.43 2.83
C LYS A 51 11.63 27.23 3.58
N VAL A 52 10.33 27.23 3.86
CA VAL A 52 9.65 26.14 4.57
C VAL A 52 9.72 24.83 3.78
N LEU A 53 9.42 24.87 2.47
CA LEU A 53 9.50 23.71 1.58
C LEU A 53 10.92 23.12 1.56
N GLN A 54 11.95 23.96 1.48
CA GLN A 54 13.35 23.51 1.54
C GLN A 54 13.71 22.86 2.88
N GLU A 55 13.24 23.41 3.99
CA GLU A 55 13.49 22.82 5.31
C GLU A 55 12.77 21.47 5.46
N LEU A 56 11.56 21.31 4.91
CA LEU A 56 10.84 20.03 4.88
C LEU A 56 11.50 19.00 3.95
N ILE A 57 11.94 19.40 2.75
CA ILE A 57 12.70 18.55 1.82
C ILE A 57 13.96 18.04 2.52
N LYS A 58 14.74 18.95 3.11
CA LYS A 58 15.97 18.60 3.83
C LYS A 58 15.68 17.67 5.02
N ALA A 59 14.62 17.93 5.78
CA ALA A 59 14.25 17.07 6.90
C ALA A 59 13.96 15.64 6.43
N GLN A 60 13.28 15.47 5.28
CA GLN A 60 13.00 14.16 4.71
C GLN A 60 14.28 13.50 4.16
N GLU A 61 15.09 14.22 3.38
CA GLU A 61 16.37 13.71 2.84
C GLU A 61 17.37 13.29 3.93
N GLN A 62 17.33 13.96 5.08
CA GLN A 62 18.20 13.67 6.21
C GLN A 62 17.56 12.71 7.23
N ASN A 63 16.36 12.20 6.94
CA ASN A 63 15.61 11.31 7.82
C ASN A 63 15.47 11.89 9.24
N LEU A 64 15.24 13.20 9.34
CA LEU A 64 15.05 13.86 10.61
C LEU A 64 13.71 13.44 11.21
N LYS A 65 13.73 13.11 12.49
CA LYS A 65 12.53 12.71 13.22
C LYS A 65 11.83 13.94 13.76
N VAL A 66 10.51 13.97 13.69
CA VAL A 66 9.70 15.00 14.36
C VAL A 66 9.61 14.65 15.85
N VAL A 67 10.17 15.52 16.69
CA VAL A 67 10.15 15.42 18.15
C VAL A 67 8.89 16.08 18.72
N ALA A 68 8.45 17.18 18.10
CA ALA A 68 7.23 17.87 18.50
C ALA A 68 6.55 18.52 17.29
N CYS A 69 5.23 18.47 17.27
CA CYS A 69 4.38 19.18 16.33
C CYS A 69 3.33 19.91 17.17
N VAL A 70 3.47 21.24 17.30
CA VAL A 70 2.66 22.04 18.22
C VAL A 70 1.95 23.15 17.44
N PRO A 71 0.60 23.20 17.46
CA PRO A 71 -0.11 24.32 16.86
C PRO A 71 0.15 25.61 17.65
N THR A 72 0.19 26.75 16.96
CA THR A 72 0.24 28.07 17.59
C THR A 72 -1.07 28.38 18.33
N LYS A 73 -1.03 29.32 19.28
CA LYS A 73 -2.21 29.65 20.13
C LYS A 73 -3.44 30.08 19.34
N ASP A 74 -3.22 30.71 18.18
CA ASP A 74 -4.25 31.19 17.26
C ASP A 74 -4.62 30.15 16.18
N GLY A 75 -3.97 28.98 16.15
CA GLY A 75 -4.20 27.93 15.17
C GLY A 75 -3.73 28.28 13.75
N SER A 76 -3.03 29.40 13.56
CA SER A 76 -2.61 29.89 12.24
C SER A 76 -1.36 29.18 11.70
N ALA A 77 -0.60 28.49 12.55
CA ALA A 77 0.62 27.79 12.17
C ALA A 77 0.92 26.59 13.07
N TYR A 78 1.88 25.79 12.66
CA TYR A 78 2.47 24.70 13.43
C TYR A 78 3.97 24.94 13.61
N ILE A 79 4.47 24.64 14.81
CA ILE A 79 5.90 24.59 15.11
C ILE A 79 6.30 23.11 15.08
N LEU A 80 7.14 22.76 14.11
CA LEU A 80 7.74 21.43 14.00
C LEU A 80 9.16 21.49 14.57
N THR A 81 9.46 20.63 15.53
CA THR A 81 10.81 20.48 16.10
C THR A 81 11.38 19.14 15.66
N PHE A 82 12.59 19.16 15.11
CA PHE A 82 13.28 17.99 14.58
C PHE A 82 14.32 17.41 15.55
N SER A 83 14.76 16.19 15.28
CA SER A 83 15.72 15.46 16.11
C SER A 83 17.13 16.06 16.15
N ASP A 84 17.49 16.91 15.18
CA ASP A 84 18.74 17.67 15.19
C ASP A 84 18.65 18.96 16.04
N GLY A 85 17.49 19.21 16.66
CA GLY A 85 17.22 20.39 17.47
C GLY A 85 16.76 21.61 16.68
N THR A 86 16.70 21.53 15.34
CA THR A 86 16.12 22.60 14.53
C THR A 86 14.60 22.63 14.67
N ALA A 87 14.02 23.81 14.45
CA ALA A 87 12.58 23.99 14.46
C ALA A 87 12.14 24.91 13.33
N ILE A 88 11.00 24.59 12.73
CA ILE A 88 10.42 25.35 11.62
C ILE A 88 8.98 25.72 11.94
N VAL A 89 8.54 26.85 11.38
CA VAL A 89 7.16 27.32 11.51
C VAL A 89 6.49 27.14 10.16
N VAL A 90 5.50 26.24 10.10
CA VAL A 90 4.69 25.99 8.91
C VAL A 90 3.37 26.73 9.10
N LYS A 91 3.15 27.77 8.30
CA LYS A 91 1.96 28.62 8.40
C LYS A 91 0.87 28.10 7.46
N ASN A 92 -0.38 28.24 7.89
CA ASN A 92 -1.51 28.13 6.97
C ASN A 92 -1.46 29.29 5.96
N ALA A 93 -2.00 29.07 4.76
CA ALA A 93 -2.32 30.18 3.86
C ALA A 93 -3.26 31.15 4.59
N VAL A 94 -2.94 32.45 4.54
CA VAL A 94 -3.79 33.52 5.08
C VAL A 94 -4.87 33.84 4.05
N ASP A 95 -6.09 34.14 4.48
CA ASP A 95 -7.16 34.62 3.60
C ASP A 95 -6.67 35.83 2.78
N GLY A 96 -6.66 35.69 1.45
CA GLY A 96 -6.18 36.72 0.52
C GLY A 96 -5.49 36.13 -0.72
N LYS A 97 -4.88 37.01 -1.53
CA LYS A 97 -4.07 36.61 -2.68
C LYS A 97 -2.68 36.18 -2.22
N SER A 98 -2.34 34.91 -2.41
CA SER A 98 -1.05 34.30 -2.05
C SER A 98 -0.31 33.82 -3.31
N PRO A 99 1.04 33.82 -3.35
CA PRO A 99 1.75 33.19 -4.45
C PRO A 99 1.65 31.66 -4.35
N GLU A 100 1.23 31.00 -5.43
CA GLU A 100 1.15 29.54 -5.47
C GLU A 100 2.53 28.96 -5.79
N ILE A 101 3.46 29.06 -4.83
CA ILE A 101 4.75 28.38 -4.88
C ILE A 101 4.64 27.03 -4.22
N GLY A 102 5.05 25.98 -4.93
CA GLY A 102 5.01 24.62 -4.44
C GLY A 102 6.14 23.77 -4.96
N VAL A 103 6.00 22.46 -4.73
CA VAL A 103 6.86 21.45 -5.33
C VAL A 103 6.03 20.27 -5.81
N LYS A 104 6.45 19.63 -6.90
CA LYS A 104 5.79 18.45 -7.47
C LYS A 104 6.82 17.43 -7.92
N THR A 105 6.49 16.15 -7.75
CA THR A 105 7.29 15.05 -8.31
C THR A 105 6.93 14.91 -9.79
N ASP A 106 7.95 14.76 -10.64
CA ASP A 106 7.79 14.50 -12.07
C ASP A 106 7.91 13.01 -12.40
N ASP A 107 7.69 12.63 -13.67
CA ASP A 107 7.78 11.25 -14.14
C ASP A 107 9.17 10.61 -13.93
N ASP A 108 10.23 11.42 -13.78
CA ASP A 108 11.58 10.94 -13.47
C ASP A 108 11.81 10.67 -11.98
N GLY A 109 10.78 10.86 -11.14
CA GLY A 109 10.81 10.63 -9.70
C GLY A 109 11.47 11.73 -8.88
N LYS A 110 11.96 12.81 -9.51
CA LYS A 110 12.58 13.95 -8.79
C LYS A 110 11.58 15.02 -8.46
N LEU A 111 11.92 15.85 -7.48
CA LEU A 111 11.09 16.94 -7.02
C LEU A 111 11.50 18.26 -7.69
N TYR A 112 10.52 18.98 -8.23
CA TYR A 112 10.73 20.24 -8.94
C TYR A 112 9.89 21.36 -8.35
N TRP A 113 10.43 22.59 -8.39
CA TRP A 113 9.72 23.80 -7.99
C TRP A 113 8.56 24.10 -8.93
N THR A 114 7.46 24.57 -8.37
CA THR A 114 6.28 25.01 -9.12
C THR A 114 5.88 26.43 -8.75
N ILE A 115 5.27 27.10 -9.73
CA ILE A 115 4.67 28.43 -9.59
C ILE A 115 3.33 28.42 -10.32
N ASN A 116 2.27 28.87 -9.66
CA ASN A 116 0.90 28.82 -10.19
C ASN A 116 0.49 27.40 -10.63
N GLY A 117 0.96 26.39 -9.92
CA GLY A 117 0.69 24.98 -10.19
C GLY A 117 1.55 24.35 -11.30
N ASP A 118 2.28 25.12 -12.10
CA ASP A 118 3.13 24.63 -13.19
C ASP A 118 4.60 24.54 -12.80
N PHE A 119 5.36 23.65 -13.44
CA PHE A 119 6.81 23.55 -13.22
C PHE A 119 7.51 24.86 -13.58
N MET A 120 8.28 25.39 -12.63
CA MET A 120 9.20 26.50 -12.91
C MET A 120 10.27 26.03 -13.89
N ARG A 121 10.52 26.85 -14.91
CA ARG A 121 11.57 26.60 -15.90
C ARG A 121 12.52 27.78 -16.01
N ASN A 122 13.78 27.47 -16.33
CA ASN A 122 14.76 28.48 -16.69
C ASN A 122 14.55 28.96 -18.15
N ALA A 123 15.37 29.92 -18.59
CA ALA A 123 15.33 30.45 -19.95
C ALA A 123 15.60 29.40 -21.05
N ASN A 124 16.20 28.26 -20.72
CA ASN A 124 16.44 27.14 -21.65
C ASN A 124 15.27 26.14 -21.67
N GLY A 125 14.22 26.36 -20.87
CA GLY A 125 13.08 25.45 -20.74
C GLY A 125 13.30 24.27 -19.79
N GLU A 126 14.42 24.23 -19.07
CA GLU A 126 14.74 23.16 -18.11
C GLU A 126 14.02 23.39 -16.78
N LYS A 127 13.49 22.31 -16.18
CA LYS A 127 12.78 22.37 -14.89
C LYS A 127 13.77 22.65 -13.74
N ILE A 128 13.32 23.39 -12.73
CA ILE A 128 14.18 23.76 -11.59
C ILE A 128 14.04 22.74 -10.46
N ALA A 129 15.09 21.95 -10.22
CA ALA A 129 15.09 20.91 -9.19
C ALA A 129 15.01 21.50 -7.78
N ALA A 130 14.22 20.87 -6.92
CA ALA A 130 14.03 21.24 -5.53
C ALA A 130 14.81 20.35 -4.55
N ASP A 131 15.14 19.12 -4.96
CA ASP A 131 15.79 18.09 -4.14
C ASP A 131 17.12 17.58 -4.75
N GLY A 132 17.84 16.79 -3.97
CA GLY A 132 19.07 16.10 -4.37
C GLY A 132 20.24 17.02 -4.70
N ALA A 133 21.27 16.46 -5.36
CA ALA A 133 22.53 17.17 -5.63
C ALA A 133 22.40 18.37 -6.59
N GLN A 134 21.29 18.47 -7.34
CA GLN A 134 20.96 19.59 -8.22
C GLN A 134 19.88 20.50 -7.63
N GLY A 135 19.39 20.20 -6.42
CA GLY A 135 18.39 20.98 -5.72
C GLY A 135 18.92 22.38 -5.45
N VAL A 136 18.14 23.38 -5.84
CA VAL A 136 18.45 24.78 -5.56
C VAL A 136 17.41 25.36 -4.61
N LYS A 137 17.86 26.29 -3.76
CA LYS A 137 16.99 27.16 -2.96
C LYS A 137 16.81 28.48 -3.71
N PRO A 138 15.78 28.64 -4.55
CA PRO A 138 15.60 29.84 -5.33
C PRO A 138 15.25 31.03 -4.43
N ILE A 139 15.64 32.22 -4.87
CA ILE A 139 15.13 33.49 -4.33
C ILE A 139 14.29 34.12 -5.43
N LEU A 140 13.05 34.51 -5.11
CA LEU A 140 12.14 35.14 -6.06
C LEU A 140 12.07 36.66 -5.88
N ARG A 141 11.87 37.35 -7.00
CA ARG A 141 11.48 38.76 -7.08
C ARG A 141 10.55 39.00 -8.27
N VAL A 142 10.01 40.21 -8.35
CA VAL A 142 9.22 40.66 -9.50
C VAL A 142 10.03 41.68 -10.30
N ASN A 143 10.11 41.50 -11.61
CA ASN A 143 10.81 42.42 -12.51
C ASN A 143 9.93 43.61 -12.93
N THR A 144 10.49 44.51 -13.73
CA THR A 144 9.79 45.72 -14.19
C THR A 144 8.54 45.45 -15.03
N ASP A 145 8.45 44.28 -15.65
CA ASP A 145 7.29 43.87 -16.45
C ASP A 145 6.21 43.19 -15.59
N GLY A 146 6.41 43.06 -14.27
CA GLY A 146 5.49 42.36 -13.38
C GLY A 146 5.56 40.83 -13.50
N CYS A 147 6.69 40.31 -13.99
CA CYS A 147 6.93 38.87 -14.10
C CYS A 147 7.86 38.36 -13.00
N TRP A 148 7.74 37.10 -12.64
CA TRP A 148 8.64 36.45 -11.70
C TRP A 148 10.03 36.26 -12.29
N GLU A 149 11.05 36.65 -11.51
CA GLU A 149 12.44 36.27 -11.72
C GLU A 149 12.94 35.48 -10.52
N MET A 150 13.82 34.53 -10.78
CA MET A 150 14.46 33.74 -9.75
C MET A 150 15.98 33.89 -9.78
N SER A 151 16.61 33.68 -8.63
CA SER A 151 18.04 33.54 -8.49
C SER A 151 18.38 32.20 -7.83
N ALA A 152 19.29 31.44 -8.43
CA ALA A 152 19.80 30.19 -7.89
C ALA A 152 21.16 30.34 -7.16
N ASP A 153 21.78 31.52 -7.22
CA ASP A 153 23.14 31.78 -6.76
C ASP A 153 23.22 32.78 -5.59
N GLY A 154 22.12 32.89 -4.83
CA GLY A 154 22.03 33.78 -3.67
C GLY A 154 21.82 35.24 -4.05
N GLY A 155 21.19 35.52 -5.20
CA GLY A 155 20.81 36.86 -5.63
C GLY A 155 21.81 37.55 -6.56
N LYS A 156 22.86 36.86 -7.02
CA LYS A 156 23.92 37.47 -7.87
C LYS A 156 23.44 37.58 -9.32
N THR A 157 22.78 36.53 -9.82
CA THR A 157 22.16 36.52 -11.14
C THR A 157 20.68 36.21 -11.03
N TRP A 158 19.92 36.78 -11.96
CA TRP A 158 18.46 36.68 -12.00
C TRP A 158 18.03 36.21 -13.38
N MET A 159 17.09 35.27 -13.40
CA MET A 159 16.56 34.70 -14.62
C MET A 159 15.04 34.67 -14.58
N ILE A 160 14.42 34.95 -15.73
CA ILE A 160 12.98 34.96 -15.86
C ILE A 160 12.44 33.53 -15.69
N VAL A 161 11.38 33.41 -14.89
CA VAL A 161 10.66 32.15 -14.73
C VAL A 161 9.68 32.01 -15.89
N THR A 162 9.75 30.90 -16.60
CA THR A 162 8.87 30.63 -17.74
C THR A 162 7.93 29.45 -17.47
N ASP A 163 6.78 29.47 -18.13
CA ASP A 163 5.83 28.35 -18.18
C ASP A 163 6.28 27.26 -19.19
N ALA A 164 5.44 26.24 -19.38
CA ALA A 164 5.71 25.16 -20.32
C ALA A 164 5.84 25.60 -21.79
N GLN A 165 5.32 26.78 -22.14
CA GLN A 165 5.38 27.37 -23.49
C GLN A 165 6.56 28.34 -23.63
N GLY A 166 7.35 28.54 -22.57
CA GLY A 166 8.46 29.50 -22.55
C GLY A 166 8.01 30.95 -22.31
N SER A 167 6.75 31.18 -21.94
CA SER A 167 6.23 32.52 -21.68
C SER A 167 6.58 32.95 -20.25
N PRO A 168 6.94 34.23 -20.02
CA PRO A 168 7.17 34.75 -18.68
C PRO A 168 5.95 34.62 -17.75
N VAL A 169 6.15 34.11 -16.54
CA VAL A 169 5.08 33.94 -15.55
C VAL A 169 4.81 35.27 -14.84
N LYS A 170 3.56 35.77 -14.90
CA LYS A 170 3.14 37.00 -14.19
C LYS A 170 3.05 36.79 -12.67
N ALA A 171 3.47 37.81 -11.93
CA ALA A 171 3.36 37.87 -10.48
C ALA A 171 1.98 38.30 -10.04
N VAL A 172 1.04 37.35 -10.13
CA VAL A 172 -0.33 37.51 -9.64
C VAL A 172 -0.55 36.55 -8.47
N GLY A 173 -1.07 37.05 -7.36
CA GLY A 173 -1.51 36.18 -6.28
C GLY A 173 -2.85 35.53 -6.65
N VAL A 174 -3.00 34.27 -6.27
CA VAL A 174 -4.22 33.48 -6.48
C VAL A 174 -4.99 33.36 -5.17
N GLU A 175 -6.30 33.36 -5.25
CA GLU A 175 -7.15 32.98 -4.11
C GLU A 175 -7.17 31.46 -4.04
N LYS A 176 -6.70 30.89 -2.92
CA LYS A 176 -6.64 29.44 -2.74
C LYS A 176 -7.07 29.07 -1.31
N PRO A 177 -7.80 27.96 -1.13
CA PRO A 177 -8.06 27.41 0.20
C PRO A 177 -6.78 26.94 0.88
N VAL A 178 -6.86 26.78 2.22
CA VAL A 178 -5.82 26.19 3.07
C VAL A 178 -5.27 24.90 2.45
N ASP A 179 -3.96 24.86 2.20
CA ASP A 179 -3.25 23.70 1.63
C ASP A 179 -2.21 23.11 2.58
N LEU A 180 -2.26 23.51 3.86
CA LEU A 180 -1.56 22.86 4.96
C LEU A 180 -2.50 21.86 5.65
N THR A 181 -2.11 20.59 5.65
CA THR A 181 -2.71 19.57 6.50
C THR A 181 -1.61 18.83 7.22
N ILE A 182 -1.72 18.71 8.54
CA ILE A 182 -0.83 17.90 9.35
C ILE A 182 -1.65 16.83 10.05
N THR A 183 -1.31 15.57 9.79
CA THR A 183 -1.87 14.41 10.49
C THR A 183 -0.74 13.61 11.12
N GLU A 184 -1.00 13.03 12.28
CA GLU A 184 -0.03 12.24 13.02
C GLU A 184 -0.60 10.86 13.33
N ASP A 185 0.23 9.84 13.16
CA ASP A 185 -0.01 8.52 13.73
C ASP A 185 1.07 8.18 14.78
N GLU A 186 1.16 6.89 15.15
CA GLU A 186 2.16 6.41 16.12
C GLU A 186 3.60 6.56 15.61
N TYR A 187 3.81 6.50 14.29
CA TYR A 187 5.11 6.34 13.65
C TYR A 187 5.54 7.55 12.81
N SER A 188 4.60 8.35 12.31
CA SER A 188 4.88 9.42 11.34
C SER A 188 4.07 10.69 11.59
N VAL A 189 4.65 11.81 11.17
CA VAL A 189 3.94 13.07 10.89
C VAL A 189 3.84 13.21 9.37
N ILE A 190 2.62 13.31 8.87
CA ILE A 190 2.30 13.47 7.46
C ILE A 190 1.89 14.92 7.24
N ILE A 191 2.63 15.65 6.42
CA ILE A 191 2.49 17.09 6.18
C ILE A 191 2.20 17.29 4.70
N THR A 192 0.97 17.64 4.36
CA THR A 192 0.67 18.17 3.03
C THR A 192 0.85 19.68 3.08
N TYR A 193 1.74 20.22 2.25
CA TYR A 193 2.03 21.66 2.18
C TYR A 193 2.36 22.06 0.74
N ASN A 194 1.68 23.09 0.22
CA ASN A 194 1.96 23.69 -1.09
C ASN A 194 2.15 22.66 -2.23
N GLY A 195 1.23 21.69 -2.32
CA GLY A 195 1.18 20.72 -3.42
C GLY A 195 2.03 19.45 -3.24
N HIS A 196 2.73 19.30 -2.12
CA HIS A 196 3.50 18.09 -1.81
C HIS A 196 3.13 17.50 -0.45
N THR A 197 3.27 16.19 -0.32
CA THR A 197 3.10 15.47 0.96
C THR A 197 4.44 14.94 1.44
N PHE A 198 4.88 15.44 2.59
CA PHE A 198 6.06 14.99 3.32
C PHE A 198 5.64 13.97 4.38
N VAL A 199 6.42 12.90 4.53
CA VAL A 199 6.18 11.85 5.51
C VAL A 199 7.45 11.70 6.33
N LEU A 200 7.44 12.22 7.54
CA LEU A 200 8.59 12.22 8.44
C LEU A 200 8.36 11.26 9.61
N PRO A 201 9.38 10.48 10.03
CA PRO A 201 9.25 9.61 11.20
C PRO A 201 9.10 10.44 12.48
N LYS A 202 8.43 9.87 13.50
CA LYS A 202 8.29 10.47 14.83
C LYS A 202 9.35 9.94 15.79
N ALA A 203 9.88 10.82 16.62
CA ALA A 203 10.68 10.41 17.76
C ALA A 203 9.78 9.95 18.92
N GLY A 204 10.20 8.94 19.68
CA GLY A 204 9.50 8.49 20.90
C GLY A 204 9.13 7.00 20.88
N LYS A 205 7.93 6.66 21.35
CA LYS A 205 7.52 5.24 21.53
C LYS A 205 7.48 4.44 20.21
N GLY A 206 7.19 5.13 19.10
CA GLY A 206 7.22 4.58 17.73
C GLY A 206 8.52 4.84 16.99
N ASP A 207 9.65 5.05 17.68
CA ASP A 207 10.91 5.44 17.03
C ASP A 207 11.36 4.40 16.00
N LEU A 208 11.36 4.82 14.73
CA LEU A 208 11.80 4.00 13.61
C LEU A 208 13.32 4.16 13.47
N GLY A 209 14.05 3.05 13.56
CA GLY A 209 15.50 3.04 13.59
C GLY A 209 16.10 3.30 12.20
N MET A 210 15.77 2.43 11.25
CA MET A 210 16.37 2.39 9.91
C MET A 210 15.37 2.85 8.84
N GLU A 211 15.85 3.59 7.83
CA GLU A 211 15.09 3.92 6.63
C GLU A 211 15.61 3.10 5.44
N PHE A 212 14.70 2.53 4.66
CA PHE A 212 14.98 2.00 3.33
C PHE A 212 14.60 3.04 2.27
N LEU A 213 15.47 3.21 1.29
CA LEU A 213 15.42 4.29 0.29
C LEU A 213 14.89 3.81 -1.07
N GLN A 214 15.07 2.53 -1.38
CA GLN A 214 14.57 1.92 -2.62
C GLN A 214 13.91 0.57 -2.33
N GLY A 215 12.92 0.22 -3.14
CA GLY A 215 12.19 -1.03 -3.02
C GLY A 215 11.82 -1.61 -4.38
N GLU A 216 11.99 -2.92 -4.50
CA GLU A 216 11.53 -3.68 -5.66
C GLU A 216 10.97 -5.04 -5.23
N GLY A 217 10.25 -5.69 -6.13
CA GLY A 217 9.77 -7.03 -5.84
C GLY A 217 9.16 -7.74 -7.03
N SER A 218 8.72 -8.95 -6.76
CA SER A 218 7.94 -9.76 -7.66
C SER A 218 6.65 -10.16 -6.98
N TYR A 219 5.55 -10.00 -7.68
CA TYR A 219 4.23 -10.48 -7.30
C TYR A 219 3.90 -11.70 -8.14
N TYR A 220 3.34 -12.72 -7.52
CA TYR A 220 3.01 -13.99 -8.13
C TYR A 220 1.51 -14.22 -7.95
N GLY A 221 0.73 -13.68 -8.89
CA GLY A 221 -0.70 -13.97 -8.99
C GLY A 221 -0.94 -15.44 -9.28
N ASN A 222 -2.01 -16.01 -8.73
CA ASN A 222 -2.23 -17.44 -8.86
C ASN A 222 -3.70 -17.84 -8.94
N TRP A 223 -4.04 -18.78 -9.84
CA TRP A 223 -5.38 -19.34 -9.92
C TRP A 223 -5.70 -20.40 -8.85
N TYR A 224 -4.69 -21.08 -8.25
CA TYR A 224 -4.91 -22.26 -7.40
C TYR A 224 -4.78 -22.03 -5.88
N ASN A 225 -4.02 -21.04 -5.43
CA ASN A 225 -3.94 -20.71 -4.00
C ASN A 225 -5.27 -20.07 -3.60
N PRO A 226 -6.15 -20.68 -2.81
CA PRO A 226 -7.49 -20.13 -2.64
C PRO A 226 -7.53 -18.91 -1.70
N HIS A 227 -6.52 -18.75 -0.84
CA HIS A 227 -6.54 -17.76 0.24
C HIS A 227 -5.70 -16.50 -0.05
N CYS A 228 -4.55 -16.64 -0.70
CA CYS A 228 -3.60 -15.53 -0.88
C CYS A 228 -2.82 -15.63 -2.20
N ASP A 229 -2.36 -14.49 -2.68
CA ASP A 229 -1.26 -14.41 -3.65
C ASP A 229 0.06 -14.25 -2.88
N ASP A 230 1.18 -14.51 -3.55
CA ASP A 230 2.52 -14.38 -2.97
C ASP A 230 3.29 -13.21 -3.59
N ALA A 231 4.17 -12.62 -2.80
CA ALA A 231 5.11 -11.61 -3.26
C ALA A 231 6.47 -11.80 -2.57
N THR A 232 7.53 -11.47 -3.29
CA THR A 232 8.86 -11.26 -2.70
C THR A 232 9.22 -9.80 -2.84
N VAL A 233 9.53 -9.15 -1.72
CA VAL A 233 9.92 -7.74 -1.69
C VAL A 233 11.34 -7.63 -1.16
N THR A 234 12.13 -6.78 -1.83
CA THR A 234 13.47 -6.40 -1.41
C THR A 234 13.53 -4.90 -1.22
N LEU A 235 14.03 -4.45 -0.06
CA LEU A 235 14.23 -3.04 0.27
C LEU A 235 15.72 -2.76 0.54
N TYR A 236 16.19 -1.59 0.15
CA TYR A 236 17.61 -1.23 0.19
C TYR A 236 17.85 0.05 0.98
N ALA A 237 18.88 0.02 1.82
CA ALA A 237 19.44 1.16 2.52
C ALA A 237 20.96 1.23 2.28
N GLY A 238 21.52 2.45 2.35
CA GLY A 238 22.96 2.69 2.18
C GLY A 238 23.34 3.38 0.87
N GLU A 239 24.49 3.00 0.31
CA GLU A 239 25.12 3.63 -0.84
C GLU A 239 24.62 3.05 -2.17
N PHE A 240 24.28 3.95 -3.09
CA PHE A 240 23.92 3.65 -4.47
C PHE A 240 24.95 4.25 -5.42
N ASP A 241 25.16 3.62 -6.58
CA ASP A 241 25.94 4.25 -7.64
C ASP A 241 25.16 5.36 -8.36
N ALA A 242 25.83 6.06 -9.27
CA ALA A 242 25.22 7.15 -10.05
C ALA A 242 24.07 6.70 -10.96
N SER A 243 23.93 5.39 -11.22
CA SER A 243 22.80 4.81 -11.96
C SER A 243 21.62 4.40 -11.06
N GLY A 244 21.76 4.59 -9.73
CA GLY A 244 20.75 4.22 -8.75
C GLY A 244 20.82 2.75 -8.31
N LYS A 245 21.86 2.00 -8.69
CA LYS A 245 22.03 0.61 -8.28
C LYS A 245 22.66 0.52 -6.90
N TRP A 246 22.09 -0.29 -6.02
CA TRP A 246 22.61 -0.53 -4.68
C TRP A 246 24.02 -1.14 -4.72
N LYS A 247 24.95 -0.58 -3.94
CA LYS A 247 26.34 -1.03 -3.83
C LYS A 247 26.64 -1.64 -2.46
N LYS A 248 26.22 -0.94 -1.40
CA LYS A 248 26.68 -1.19 -0.04
C LYS A 248 25.64 -0.70 0.97
N GLY A 249 25.47 -1.40 2.09
CA GLY A 249 24.57 -1.07 3.18
C GLY A 249 23.74 -2.27 3.57
N GLN A 250 22.44 -2.05 3.79
CA GLN A 250 21.49 -3.09 4.17
C GLN A 250 20.50 -3.42 3.05
N LYS A 251 20.20 -4.72 2.93
CA LYS A 251 19.20 -5.26 2.01
C LYS A 251 18.26 -6.17 2.78
N LEU A 252 17.00 -5.76 2.90
CA LEU A 252 15.93 -6.52 3.55
C LEU A 252 15.18 -7.31 2.49
N THR A 253 14.98 -8.61 2.68
CA THR A 253 14.17 -9.46 1.80
C THR A 253 13.04 -10.09 2.61
N MET A 254 11.81 -10.05 2.08
CA MET A 254 10.64 -10.66 2.71
C MET A 254 9.77 -11.42 1.71
N SER A 255 9.36 -12.64 2.08
CA SER A 255 8.29 -13.39 1.41
C SER A 255 6.96 -13.09 2.07
N ILE A 256 6.05 -12.47 1.31
CA ILE A 256 4.77 -11.93 1.76
C ILE A 256 3.63 -12.73 1.13
N PHE A 257 2.57 -12.95 1.90
CA PHE A 257 1.30 -13.52 1.44
C PHE A 257 0.21 -12.47 1.58
N MET A 258 -0.30 -12.00 0.44
CA MET A 258 -1.26 -10.91 0.35
C MET A 258 -2.66 -11.42 0.00
N PRO A 259 -3.72 -10.67 0.33
CA PRO A 259 -5.05 -10.94 -0.19
C PRO A 259 -5.03 -11.09 -1.71
N LYS A 260 -5.94 -11.92 -2.24
CA LYS A 260 -6.12 -12.06 -3.68
C LYS A 260 -6.42 -10.73 -4.33
N LEU A 261 -5.66 -10.38 -5.37
CA LEU A 261 -6.05 -9.27 -6.23
C LEU A 261 -7.28 -9.66 -7.05
N ALA A 262 -8.19 -8.70 -7.21
CA ALA A 262 -9.35 -8.86 -8.09
C ALA A 262 -8.90 -9.21 -9.54
N ASP A 263 -7.84 -8.55 -10.00
CA ASP A 263 -7.09 -8.92 -11.19
C ASP A 263 -5.67 -9.32 -10.82
N TYR A 264 -5.45 -10.62 -10.66
CA TYR A 264 -4.13 -11.19 -10.37
C TYR A 264 -3.17 -11.15 -11.58
N ASN A 265 -3.60 -10.61 -12.72
CA ASN A 265 -2.78 -10.33 -13.91
C ASN A 265 -2.45 -8.84 -14.11
N THR A 266 -2.77 -7.98 -13.12
CA THR A 266 -2.49 -6.54 -13.22
C THR A 266 -1.01 -6.27 -13.57
N PRO A 267 -0.72 -5.32 -14.48
CA PRO A 267 0.66 -5.00 -14.86
C PRO A 267 1.44 -4.26 -13.76
N ALA A 268 0.73 -3.64 -12.81
CA ALA A 268 1.31 -2.88 -11.70
C ALA A 268 0.65 -3.30 -10.36
N PRO A 269 0.94 -4.52 -9.86
CA PRO A 269 0.45 -4.96 -8.57
C PRO A 269 1.05 -4.09 -7.46
N ARG A 270 0.28 -3.85 -6.40
CA ARG A 270 0.73 -3.21 -5.16
C ARG A 270 0.48 -4.13 -3.99
N LEU A 271 1.29 -4.03 -2.94
CA LEU A 271 1.01 -4.72 -1.68
C LEU A 271 -0.33 -4.22 -1.14
N ALA A 272 -1.20 -5.12 -0.68
CA ALA A 272 -2.45 -4.70 -0.06
C ALA A 272 -2.16 -3.98 1.27
N GLU A 273 -2.89 -2.90 1.56
CA GLU A 273 -2.83 -2.23 2.86
C GLU A 273 -3.27 -3.17 3.98
N GLY A 274 -2.64 -3.02 5.15
CA GLY A 274 -2.99 -3.81 6.32
C GLY A 274 -1.79 -4.11 7.21
N VAL A 275 -2.04 -4.98 8.19
CA VAL A 275 -1.03 -5.44 9.15
C VAL A 275 -0.68 -6.88 8.85
N TYR A 276 0.52 -7.09 8.32
CA TYR A 276 1.09 -8.40 8.06
C TYR A 276 1.79 -8.91 9.30
N ARG A 277 1.58 -10.17 9.66
CA ARG A 277 2.25 -10.81 10.80
C ARG A 277 3.36 -11.73 10.32
N VAL A 278 4.50 -11.70 11.00
CA VAL A 278 5.55 -12.67 10.78
C VAL A 278 5.15 -14.00 11.43
N THR A 279 5.09 -15.07 10.65
CA THR A 279 4.65 -16.40 11.08
C THR A 279 5.68 -17.48 10.76
N PRO A 280 5.74 -18.56 11.54
CA PRO A 280 6.47 -19.77 11.17
C PRO A 280 6.05 -20.33 9.81
N ASP A 281 6.96 -21.05 9.17
CA ASP A 281 6.70 -21.73 7.90
C ASP A 281 5.63 -22.82 8.09
N ARG A 282 4.47 -22.64 7.45
CA ARG A 282 3.38 -23.63 7.44
C ARG A 282 3.59 -24.76 6.41
N GLY A 283 4.72 -24.79 5.71
CA GLY A 283 5.25 -25.92 4.95
C GLY A 283 4.57 -26.24 3.61
N GLN A 284 3.29 -25.89 3.42
CA GLN A 284 2.59 -26.08 2.14
C GLN A 284 1.98 -24.78 1.64
N SER A 285 2.37 -24.38 0.43
CA SER A 285 2.06 -23.06 -0.14
C SER A 285 0.57 -22.75 -0.26
N TYR A 286 -0.26 -23.77 -0.48
CA TYR A 286 -1.71 -23.61 -0.60
C TYR A 286 -2.44 -23.44 0.74
N LEU A 287 -1.74 -23.55 1.87
CA LEU A 287 -2.27 -23.32 3.22
C LEU A 287 -1.99 -21.90 3.73
N PHE A 288 -1.20 -21.11 3.02
CA PHE A 288 -0.93 -19.74 3.42
C PHE A 288 -2.20 -18.92 3.30
N VAL A 289 -2.52 -18.21 4.39
CA VAL A 289 -3.63 -17.26 4.47
C VAL A 289 -3.06 -15.85 4.28
N PRO A 290 -3.87 -14.86 3.88
CA PRO A 290 -3.35 -13.53 3.58
C PRO A 290 -2.92 -12.78 4.85
N MET A 291 -2.22 -11.66 4.66
CA MET A 291 -1.68 -10.80 5.72
C MET A 291 -0.60 -11.48 6.57
N LEU A 292 0.22 -12.30 5.92
CA LEU A 292 1.32 -13.02 6.57
C LEU A 292 2.65 -12.77 5.86
N ILE A 293 3.73 -12.81 6.64
CA ILE A 293 5.11 -12.82 6.16
C ILE A 293 5.77 -14.09 6.70
N LYS A 294 6.45 -14.84 5.83
CA LYS A 294 7.20 -16.03 6.25
C LYS A 294 8.40 -15.61 7.10
N GLU A 295 8.55 -16.17 8.30
CA GLU A 295 9.72 -15.90 9.13
C GLU A 295 11.03 -16.24 8.41
N GLY A 296 12.09 -15.53 8.78
CA GLY A 296 13.43 -15.77 8.26
C GLY A 296 13.97 -17.13 8.67
N SER A 297 14.57 -17.83 7.72
CA SER A 297 15.34 -19.04 7.98
C SER A 297 16.66 -18.99 7.23
N SER A 298 17.65 -19.70 7.78
CA SER A 298 18.93 -19.94 7.11
C SER A 298 19.19 -21.44 7.13
N SER A 299 19.54 -21.99 5.97
CA SER A 299 19.86 -23.40 5.82
C SER A 299 21.22 -23.57 5.14
N GLU A 300 22.08 -24.39 5.72
CA GLU A 300 23.35 -24.77 5.11
C GLU A 300 23.12 -25.94 4.14
N VAL A 301 23.53 -25.76 2.88
CA VAL A 301 23.49 -26.78 1.85
C VAL A 301 24.84 -26.79 1.15
N TRP A 302 25.56 -27.91 1.24
CA TRP A 302 26.90 -28.09 0.66
C TRP A 302 27.93 -27.04 1.09
N GLY A 303 27.89 -26.60 2.36
CA GLY A 303 28.81 -25.58 2.90
C GLY A 303 28.46 -24.14 2.50
N MET A 304 27.30 -23.90 1.88
CA MET A 304 26.78 -22.57 1.56
C MET A 304 25.48 -22.32 2.33
N PHE A 305 25.34 -21.12 2.89
CA PHE A 305 24.12 -20.70 3.57
C PHE A 305 23.10 -20.12 2.57
N TYR A 306 21.86 -20.59 2.65
CA TYR A 306 20.72 -20.09 1.88
C TYR A 306 19.69 -19.50 2.84
N ASN A 307 19.40 -18.22 2.65
CA ASN A 307 18.42 -17.49 3.46
C ASN A 307 17.06 -17.45 2.73
N SER A 308 15.97 -17.57 3.48
CA SER A 308 14.62 -17.49 2.93
C SER A 308 13.64 -16.85 3.92
N GLY A 309 12.46 -16.47 3.44
CA GLY A 309 11.43 -15.84 4.27
C GLY A 309 11.76 -14.36 4.50
N PHE A 310 12.00 -13.98 5.75
CA PHE A 310 12.22 -12.59 6.15
C PHE A 310 13.59 -12.38 6.80
N TYR A 311 14.51 -11.72 6.11
CA TYR A 311 15.89 -11.54 6.58
C TYR A 311 16.51 -10.23 6.06
N ILE A 312 17.56 -9.78 6.72
CA ILE A 312 18.36 -8.62 6.34
C ILE A 312 19.81 -9.05 6.14
N GLU A 313 20.38 -8.62 5.02
CA GLU A 313 21.81 -8.74 4.69
C GLU A 313 22.46 -7.37 4.90
N ASP A 314 23.57 -7.30 5.63
CA ASP A 314 24.36 -6.09 5.83
C ASP A 314 25.79 -6.34 5.33
N ASN A 315 26.25 -5.55 4.35
CA ASN A 315 27.60 -5.66 3.80
C ASN A 315 28.46 -4.42 4.09
N THR A 316 28.09 -3.62 5.09
CA THR A 316 28.75 -2.35 5.41
C THR A 316 30.21 -2.52 5.82
N SER A 317 30.55 -3.64 6.47
CA SER A 317 31.91 -3.96 6.94
C SER A 317 32.80 -4.59 5.85
N GLY A 318 32.24 -4.95 4.69
CA GLY A 318 32.91 -5.69 3.62
C GLY A 318 32.68 -7.20 3.66
N GLU A 319 32.34 -7.76 4.83
CA GLU A 319 31.74 -9.10 4.96
C GLU A 319 30.22 -8.96 5.01
N THR A 320 29.49 -9.97 4.51
CA THR A 320 28.01 -9.95 4.56
C THR A 320 27.53 -10.65 5.81
N GLU A 321 26.93 -9.90 6.72
CA GLU A 321 26.23 -10.41 7.89
C GLU A 321 24.75 -10.61 7.57
N VAL A 322 24.15 -11.66 8.13
CA VAL A 322 22.74 -11.98 7.92
C VAL A 322 22.03 -12.06 9.25
N ARG A 323 20.90 -11.36 9.37
CA ARG A 323 19.96 -11.53 10.48
C ARG A 323 18.60 -11.98 9.96
N THR A 324 18.02 -12.98 10.61
CA THR A 324 16.66 -13.45 10.29
C THR A 324 15.65 -12.73 11.17
N ILE A 325 14.50 -12.38 10.61
CA ILE A 325 13.38 -11.77 11.34
C ILE A 325 12.39 -12.88 11.71
N LYS A 326 12.06 -13.01 12.99
CA LYS A 326 11.33 -14.16 13.53
C LYS A 326 9.90 -13.88 13.93
N SER A 327 9.60 -12.65 14.34
CA SER A 327 8.25 -12.30 14.77
C SER A 327 7.97 -10.80 14.61
N GLY A 328 6.72 -10.41 14.85
CA GLY A 328 6.27 -9.02 14.86
C GLY A 328 5.34 -8.69 13.70
N LYS A 329 5.22 -7.39 13.41
CA LYS A 329 4.24 -6.86 12.46
C LYS A 329 4.91 -5.95 11.43
N VAL A 330 4.37 -6.00 10.22
CA VAL A 330 4.70 -5.08 9.13
C VAL A 330 3.41 -4.39 8.70
N ILE A 331 3.40 -3.07 8.73
CA ILE A 331 2.21 -2.27 8.42
C ILE A 331 2.40 -1.64 7.05
N VAL A 332 1.48 -1.91 6.13
CA VAL A 332 1.47 -1.34 4.78
C VAL A 332 0.32 -0.35 4.68
N THR A 333 0.63 0.86 4.22
CA THR A 333 -0.33 1.94 3.92
C THR A 333 0.06 2.64 2.63
N HIS A 334 -0.89 3.25 1.94
CA HIS A 334 -0.67 4.04 0.74
C HIS A 334 -0.89 5.52 1.04
N ILE A 335 0.05 6.37 0.61
CA ILE A 335 -0.07 7.82 0.72
C ILE A 335 0.09 8.37 -0.69
N GLY A 336 -1.05 8.61 -1.35
CA GLY A 336 -1.09 8.90 -2.78
C GLY A 336 -0.66 7.68 -3.62
N ASP A 337 0.30 7.90 -4.50
CA ASP A 337 0.92 6.89 -5.35
C ASP A 337 2.03 6.08 -4.64
N LYS A 338 2.56 6.59 -3.52
CA LYS A 338 3.66 5.95 -2.77
C LYS A 338 3.17 4.91 -1.77
N ASP A 339 4.04 3.96 -1.49
CA ASP A 339 3.89 2.95 -0.44
C ASP A 339 4.64 3.39 0.81
N ARG A 340 3.98 3.24 1.96
CA ARG A 340 4.58 3.36 3.27
C ARG A 340 4.54 2.02 3.97
N ILE A 341 5.72 1.50 4.32
CA ILE A 341 5.88 0.22 5.00
C ILE A 341 6.62 0.45 6.31
N ILE A 342 6.03 0.01 7.41
CA ILE A 342 6.59 0.15 8.76
C ILE A 342 6.89 -1.24 9.30
N PHE A 343 8.09 -1.42 9.82
CA PHE A 343 8.57 -2.66 10.42
C PHE A 343 8.67 -2.49 11.93
N ASP A 344 7.96 -3.34 12.67
CA ASP A 344 7.99 -3.41 14.13
C ASP A 344 8.11 -4.90 14.50
N CYS A 345 9.34 -5.39 14.39
CA CYS A 345 9.66 -6.81 14.39
C CYS A 345 10.71 -7.17 15.44
N VAL A 346 10.94 -8.47 15.59
CA VAL A 346 12.00 -9.04 16.44
C VAL A 346 12.82 -10.02 15.62
N ASP A 347 14.14 -9.92 15.72
CA ASP A 347 15.07 -10.78 15.01
C ASP A 347 15.29 -12.15 15.70
N GLY A 348 16.14 -12.99 15.10
CA GLY A 348 16.48 -14.32 15.60
C GLY A 348 17.21 -14.35 16.95
N GLU A 349 17.78 -13.22 17.39
CA GLU A 349 18.43 -13.08 18.69
C GLU A 349 17.49 -12.49 19.76
N GLY A 350 16.25 -12.15 19.38
CA GLY A 350 15.29 -11.52 20.27
C GLY A 350 15.44 -10.00 20.36
N LEU A 351 16.21 -9.38 19.46
CA LEU A 351 16.42 -7.93 19.42
C LEU A 351 15.33 -7.24 18.59
N GLU A 352 14.95 -6.03 19.00
CA GLU A 352 13.99 -5.21 18.25
C GLU A 352 14.57 -4.83 16.87
N PHE A 353 13.78 -5.02 15.83
CA PHE A 353 14.03 -4.55 14.49
C PHE A 353 12.93 -3.56 14.09
N LYS A 354 13.27 -2.27 14.12
CA LYS A 354 12.37 -1.17 13.73
C LYS A 354 12.93 -0.42 12.54
N ALA A 355 12.14 -0.38 11.47
CA ALA A 355 12.53 0.27 10.23
C ALA A 355 11.31 0.82 9.49
N TYR A 356 11.54 1.60 8.45
CA TYR A 356 10.48 2.04 7.57
C TYR A 356 10.95 2.23 6.13
N PHE A 357 9.98 2.27 5.22
CA PHE A 357 10.15 2.62 3.81
C PHE A 357 9.02 3.57 3.44
N TYR A 358 9.36 4.64 2.73
CA TYR A 358 8.38 5.52 2.09
C TYR A 358 8.84 5.86 0.67
N GLY A 359 8.13 5.32 -0.32
CA GLY A 359 8.52 5.49 -1.72
C GLY A 359 7.72 4.61 -2.66
N ASN A 360 8.15 4.57 -3.91
CA ASN A 360 7.52 3.71 -4.91
C ASN A 360 8.08 2.28 -4.79
N LEU A 361 7.22 1.31 -4.45
CA LEU A 361 7.59 -0.10 -4.47
C LEU A 361 7.18 -0.72 -5.81
N ASN A 362 8.17 -1.02 -6.65
CA ASN A 362 7.92 -1.62 -7.95
C ASN A 362 7.78 -3.14 -7.85
N LEU A 363 6.56 -3.66 -7.94
CA LEU A 363 6.32 -5.09 -8.02
C LEU A 363 6.10 -5.53 -9.47
N ALA A 364 6.99 -6.36 -9.98
CA ALA A 364 6.78 -7.00 -11.28
C ALA A 364 5.79 -8.16 -11.13
N ASN A 365 4.72 -8.16 -11.92
CA ASN A 365 3.85 -9.34 -12.01
C ASN A 365 4.59 -10.48 -12.73
N LYS A 366 4.74 -11.61 -12.05
CA LYS A 366 5.41 -12.83 -12.51
C LYS A 366 4.45 -14.00 -12.66
N ASN A 367 3.13 -13.76 -12.69
CA ASN A 367 2.17 -14.83 -12.95
C ASN A 367 2.47 -15.50 -14.30
N ASP A 368 2.70 -16.80 -14.26
CA ASP A 368 3.00 -17.66 -15.41
C ASP A 368 2.09 -18.90 -15.47
N ASN A 369 1.15 -19.04 -14.54
CA ASN A 369 0.39 -20.28 -14.32
C ASN A 369 -1.00 -20.29 -14.96
N ASP A 370 -1.45 -19.21 -15.60
CA ASP A 370 -2.78 -19.17 -16.22
C ASP A 370 -2.99 -20.20 -17.32
N LYS A 371 -1.93 -20.54 -18.06
CA LYS A 371 -2.00 -21.56 -19.12
C LYS A 371 -2.31 -22.96 -18.58
N SER A 372 -2.05 -23.21 -17.30
CA SER A 372 -2.32 -24.50 -16.65
C SER A 372 -3.65 -24.54 -15.90
N LYS A 373 -4.35 -23.40 -15.81
CA LYS A 373 -5.64 -23.26 -15.12
C LYS A 373 -6.67 -24.24 -15.70
N PRO A 374 -7.24 -25.14 -14.88
CA PRO A 374 -8.29 -26.04 -15.35
C PRO A 374 -9.54 -25.24 -15.76
N ALA A 375 -10.17 -25.68 -16.84
CA ALA A 375 -11.44 -25.11 -17.27
C ALA A 375 -12.51 -25.36 -16.21
N ARG A 376 -13.39 -24.37 -16.01
CA ARG A 376 -14.61 -24.54 -15.24
C ARG A 376 -15.78 -24.96 -16.15
N PRO A 377 -16.76 -25.71 -15.64
CA PRO A 377 -16.84 -26.24 -14.28
C PRO A 377 -15.85 -27.38 -14.03
N TYR A 378 -15.30 -27.45 -12.82
CA TYR A 378 -14.53 -28.58 -12.32
C TYR A 378 -15.43 -29.81 -12.11
N SER A 379 -16.71 -29.58 -11.81
CA SER A 379 -17.70 -30.65 -11.71
C SER A 379 -17.79 -31.42 -13.01
N THR A 380 -17.79 -32.74 -12.94
CA THR A 380 -18.08 -33.62 -14.08
C THR A 380 -19.53 -34.09 -14.10
N ASN A 381 -20.21 -34.03 -12.95
CA ASN A 381 -21.64 -34.27 -12.85
C ASN A 381 -22.44 -33.18 -13.59
N ARG A 382 -23.62 -33.54 -14.12
CA ARG A 382 -24.45 -32.69 -15.00
C ARG A 382 -25.91 -32.63 -14.56
N LYS A 383 -26.23 -33.06 -13.34
CA LYS A 383 -27.59 -33.16 -12.80
C LYS A 383 -27.60 -32.85 -11.31
N SER A 384 -28.72 -32.34 -10.80
CA SER A 384 -28.90 -32.19 -9.36
C SER A 384 -28.94 -33.54 -8.65
N VAL A 385 -28.32 -33.63 -7.48
CA VAL A 385 -28.16 -34.83 -6.67
C VAL A 385 -28.95 -34.70 -5.37
N LYS A 386 -29.73 -35.75 -5.07
CA LYS A 386 -30.19 -36.02 -3.71
C LYS A 386 -29.22 -37.00 -3.08
N LEU A 387 -28.49 -36.56 -2.07
CA LEU A 387 -27.43 -37.34 -1.43
C LEU A 387 -28.01 -38.66 -0.88
N ASN A 388 -27.38 -39.76 -1.30
CA ASN A 388 -27.64 -41.12 -0.88
C ASN A 388 -26.40 -41.68 -0.17
N ILE A 389 -26.20 -41.22 1.06
CA ILE A 389 -25.13 -41.70 1.93
C ILE A 389 -25.70 -42.81 2.82
N PRO A 390 -25.15 -44.03 2.80
CA PRO A 390 -25.65 -45.13 3.62
C PRO A 390 -25.65 -44.79 5.11
N ALA A 391 -26.67 -45.24 5.86
CA ALA A 391 -26.68 -45.07 7.33
C ALA A 391 -25.49 -45.74 8.03
N SER A 392 -24.94 -46.81 7.43
CA SER A 392 -23.74 -47.51 7.90
C SER A 392 -22.42 -46.86 7.46
N ALA A 393 -22.46 -45.69 6.83
CA ALA A 393 -21.27 -45.01 6.32
C ALA A 393 -20.31 -44.65 7.45
N THR A 394 -19.03 -44.96 7.27
CA THR A 394 -17.98 -44.45 8.15
C THR A 394 -17.82 -42.95 7.94
N THR A 395 -18.20 -42.14 8.92
CA THR A 395 -18.02 -40.68 8.90
C THR A 395 -16.94 -40.26 9.89
N VAL A 396 -16.06 -39.36 9.45
CA VAL A 396 -14.92 -38.90 10.22
C VAL A 396 -14.90 -37.38 10.33
N ALA A 397 -14.63 -36.89 11.55
CA ALA A 397 -14.28 -35.51 11.84
C ALA A 397 -12.80 -35.42 12.27
N LEU A 398 -12.08 -34.48 11.70
CA LEU A 398 -10.66 -34.22 11.94
C LEU A 398 -10.55 -32.84 12.61
N PHE A 399 -10.28 -32.81 13.91
CA PHE A 399 -10.02 -31.56 14.62
C PHE A 399 -8.57 -31.13 14.34
N MET A 400 -8.36 -29.95 13.76
CA MET A 400 -7.03 -29.47 13.36
C MET A 400 -6.58 -28.24 14.16
N ASP A 401 -7.27 -27.88 15.24
CA ASP A 401 -7.00 -26.66 16.01
C ASP A 401 -6.96 -25.42 15.09
N ASP A 402 -6.07 -24.45 15.31
CA ASP A 402 -5.97 -23.22 14.50
C ASP A 402 -5.10 -23.33 13.24
N TYR A 403 -5.16 -24.51 12.61
CA TYR A 403 -4.36 -24.89 11.45
C TYR A 403 -4.37 -23.91 10.28
N LEU A 404 -5.49 -23.25 10.00
CA LEU A 404 -5.60 -22.26 8.91
C LEU A 404 -5.60 -20.82 9.43
N TYR A 405 -6.46 -20.53 10.40
CA TYR A 405 -6.64 -19.19 10.96
C TYR A 405 -6.54 -19.25 12.48
N GLU A 406 -5.65 -18.45 13.06
CA GLU A 406 -5.41 -18.36 14.51
C GLU A 406 -6.65 -18.00 15.33
N GLN A 407 -7.65 -17.39 14.70
CA GLN A 407 -8.89 -16.96 15.36
C GLN A 407 -9.93 -18.08 15.47
N TYR A 408 -9.78 -19.18 14.72
CA TYR A 408 -10.82 -20.19 14.54
C TYR A 408 -10.26 -21.60 14.69
N ASN A 409 -11.14 -22.58 14.94
CA ASN A 409 -10.80 -23.99 14.85
C ASN A 409 -11.08 -24.48 13.43
N SER A 410 -10.08 -25.06 12.79
CA SER A 410 -10.20 -25.75 11.51
C SER A 410 -10.64 -27.20 11.70
N TRP A 411 -11.61 -27.62 10.90
CA TRP A 411 -12.14 -28.99 10.94
C TRP A 411 -12.25 -29.58 9.55
N GLY A 412 -11.87 -30.84 9.41
CA GLY A 412 -12.06 -31.61 8.18
C GLY A 412 -13.10 -32.70 8.36
N PHE A 413 -13.99 -32.85 7.38
CA PHE A 413 -15.05 -33.85 7.39
C PHE A 413 -14.99 -34.73 6.15
N GLN A 414 -15.26 -36.02 6.37
CA GLN A 414 -15.33 -37.03 5.32
C GLN A 414 -16.48 -37.98 5.67
N LEU A 415 -17.52 -37.95 4.85
CA LEU A 415 -18.67 -38.84 4.97
C LEU A 415 -18.50 -39.99 3.99
N ASN A 416 -18.81 -41.21 4.44
CA ASN A 416 -18.65 -42.44 3.67
C ASN A 416 -17.19 -42.73 3.27
N LEU A 417 -16.27 -42.63 4.23
CA LEU A 417 -14.82 -42.68 3.99
C LEU A 417 -14.35 -43.93 3.21
N ASP A 418 -14.90 -45.10 3.52
CA ASP A 418 -14.48 -46.39 2.95
C ASP A 418 -15.41 -46.88 1.83
N ALA A 419 -16.18 -45.96 1.24
CA ALA A 419 -17.21 -46.28 0.27
C ALA A 419 -16.67 -46.99 -0.97
N LYS A 420 -17.22 -48.18 -1.22
CA LYS A 420 -17.22 -48.81 -2.54
C LYS A 420 -18.47 -48.47 -3.35
N THR A 421 -19.53 -48.01 -2.68
CA THR A 421 -20.83 -47.70 -3.26
C THR A 421 -21.47 -46.49 -2.57
N GLY A 422 -22.44 -45.85 -3.24
CA GLY A 422 -23.14 -44.66 -2.77
C GLY A 422 -22.31 -43.38 -2.80
N ASP A 423 -22.81 -42.35 -2.11
CA ASP A 423 -22.23 -41.00 -2.19
C ASP A 423 -21.13 -40.76 -1.17
N TYR A 424 -20.07 -40.08 -1.60
CA TYR A 424 -18.95 -39.61 -0.77
C TYR A 424 -18.93 -38.09 -0.75
N VAL A 425 -18.77 -37.51 0.44
CA VAL A 425 -18.69 -36.04 0.60
C VAL A 425 -17.54 -35.67 1.51
N THR A 426 -16.81 -34.63 1.13
CA THR A 426 -15.75 -34.02 1.93
C THR A 426 -16.01 -32.55 2.05
N PHE A 427 -15.61 -31.94 3.17
CA PHE A 427 -15.60 -30.50 3.32
C PHE A 427 -14.70 -30.12 4.49
N GLU A 428 -14.24 -28.88 4.51
CA GLU A 428 -13.50 -28.32 5.64
C GLU A 428 -14.20 -27.03 6.09
N ILE A 429 -14.25 -26.79 7.39
CA ILE A 429 -14.90 -25.62 7.99
C ILE A 429 -13.97 -24.88 8.94
N LEU A 430 -14.31 -23.64 9.20
CA LEU A 430 -13.87 -22.87 10.34
C LEU A 430 -15.02 -22.78 11.34
N ALA A 431 -14.70 -22.96 12.62
CA ALA A 431 -15.63 -22.89 13.73
C ALA A 431 -15.08 -22.02 14.87
N ASP A 432 -15.97 -21.55 15.74
CA ASP A 432 -15.58 -20.83 16.95
C ASP A 432 -14.67 -21.69 17.85
N LYS A 433 -13.67 -21.07 18.49
CA LYS A 433 -12.76 -21.76 19.42
C LYS A 433 -13.48 -22.35 20.64
N SER A 434 -14.69 -21.88 20.95
CA SER A 434 -15.52 -22.39 22.04
C SER A 434 -15.86 -23.87 21.89
N PHE A 435 -15.88 -24.39 20.66
CA PHE A 435 -16.13 -25.81 20.40
C PHE A 435 -14.98 -26.71 20.88
N LYS A 436 -13.76 -26.18 21.01
CA LYS A 436 -12.56 -26.95 21.39
C LYS A 436 -12.45 -28.21 20.52
N ASN A 437 -12.47 -29.40 21.14
CA ASN A 437 -12.45 -30.70 20.49
C ASN A 437 -13.85 -31.35 20.34
N LYS A 438 -14.95 -30.63 20.58
CA LYS A 438 -16.30 -31.09 20.26
C LYS A 438 -16.61 -30.74 18.81
N ILE A 439 -17.24 -31.66 18.07
CA ILE A 439 -17.65 -31.42 16.68
C ILE A 439 -18.58 -30.19 16.64
N PRO A 440 -18.28 -29.18 15.80
CA PRO A 440 -19.08 -27.97 15.68
C PRO A 440 -20.50 -28.27 15.19
N THR A 441 -21.48 -27.56 15.78
CA THR A 441 -22.87 -27.56 15.32
C THR A 441 -23.25 -26.15 14.89
N GLY A 442 -24.17 -26.03 13.93
CA GLY A 442 -24.55 -24.77 13.32
C GLY A 442 -24.70 -24.89 11.81
N THR A 443 -24.89 -23.75 11.14
CA THR A 443 -24.97 -23.65 9.68
C THR A 443 -23.71 -22.98 9.17
N PHE A 444 -23.01 -23.65 8.25
CA PHE A 444 -21.77 -23.20 7.65
C PHE A 444 -22.02 -22.83 6.19
N ASN A 445 -21.64 -21.62 5.80
CA ASN A 445 -21.81 -21.10 4.46
C ASN A 445 -20.59 -21.42 3.60
N LEU A 446 -20.80 -21.87 2.36
CA LEU A 446 -19.73 -22.06 1.40
C LEU A 446 -19.19 -20.69 0.93
N THR A 447 -18.06 -20.26 1.49
CA THR A 447 -17.35 -19.02 1.13
C THR A 447 -15.86 -19.11 1.49
N PHE A 448 -15.01 -18.35 0.79
CA PHE A 448 -13.62 -18.19 1.20
C PHE A 448 -13.43 -17.10 2.27
N ASP A 449 -14.49 -16.35 2.59
CA ASP A 449 -14.45 -15.39 3.71
C ASP A 449 -14.30 -16.14 5.04
N ALA A 450 -13.23 -15.86 5.77
CA ALA A 450 -12.93 -16.55 7.02
C ALA A 450 -13.83 -16.05 8.17
N SER A 451 -14.69 -16.93 8.66
CA SER A 451 -15.62 -16.67 9.77
C SER A 451 -15.85 -17.95 10.59
N PRO A 452 -16.39 -17.89 11.82
CA PRO A 452 -16.68 -19.09 12.62
C PRO A 452 -17.86 -19.92 12.08
N ALA A 453 -18.44 -19.53 10.93
CA ALA A 453 -19.53 -20.22 10.24
C ALA A 453 -19.18 -20.44 8.75
N THR A 454 -17.90 -20.65 8.45
CA THR A 454 -17.42 -20.84 7.07
C THR A 454 -17.21 -22.32 6.78
N ALA A 455 -17.74 -22.80 5.66
CA ALA A 455 -17.28 -24.00 4.97
C ALA A 455 -16.51 -23.54 3.72
N PHE A 456 -15.34 -24.11 3.44
CA PHE A 456 -14.57 -23.68 2.29
C PHE A 456 -15.11 -24.28 0.98
N PRO A 457 -15.37 -23.47 -0.06
CA PRO A 457 -15.73 -23.94 -1.39
C PRO A 457 -14.70 -24.91 -1.97
N ALA A 458 -15.15 -25.76 -2.89
CA ALA A 458 -14.28 -26.61 -3.69
C ALA A 458 -13.15 -25.81 -4.36
N ALA A 459 -11.91 -26.24 -4.17
CA ALA A 459 -10.75 -25.71 -4.88
C ALA A 459 -9.86 -26.84 -5.41
N LEU A 460 -9.02 -26.50 -6.38
CA LEU A 460 -7.95 -27.35 -6.88
C LEU A 460 -6.61 -26.67 -6.58
N ASN A 461 -5.62 -27.43 -6.13
CA ASN A 461 -4.24 -26.94 -6.06
C ASN A 461 -3.54 -27.03 -7.43
N TYR A 462 -2.28 -26.59 -7.51
CA TYR A 462 -1.47 -26.67 -8.75
C TYR A 462 -1.36 -28.09 -9.33
N SER A 463 -1.27 -29.09 -8.46
CA SER A 463 -1.21 -30.51 -8.85
C SER A 463 -2.57 -31.11 -9.19
N ARG A 464 -3.63 -30.28 -9.22
CA ARG A 464 -5.03 -30.65 -9.42
C ARG A 464 -5.60 -31.56 -8.33
N ASP A 465 -5.01 -31.54 -7.13
CA ASP A 465 -5.60 -32.22 -5.99
C ASP A 465 -6.84 -31.45 -5.51
N MET A 466 -7.90 -32.18 -5.21
CA MET A 466 -9.16 -31.66 -4.68
C MET A 466 -9.03 -31.20 -3.23
N LEU A 467 -9.32 -29.92 -3.00
CA LEU A 467 -9.32 -29.27 -1.68
C LEU A 467 -10.75 -28.96 -1.21
N TYR A 468 -10.97 -29.09 0.09
CA TYR A 468 -12.21 -28.67 0.77
C TYR A 468 -13.46 -29.46 0.36
N SER A 469 -14.46 -28.78 -0.23
CA SER A 469 -15.84 -29.26 -0.34
C SER A 469 -16.13 -29.96 -1.65
N TRP A 470 -16.23 -31.29 -1.65
CA TRP A 470 -16.46 -32.08 -2.85
C TRP A 470 -17.44 -33.22 -2.63
N TYR A 471 -18.20 -33.51 -3.68
CA TYR A 471 -19.01 -34.70 -3.85
C TYR A 471 -18.35 -35.66 -4.84
N GLY A 472 -18.47 -36.97 -4.58
CA GLY A 472 -18.17 -38.02 -5.55
C GLY A 472 -19.15 -39.19 -5.46
N ASN A 473 -19.58 -39.68 -6.62
CA ASN A 473 -20.39 -40.90 -6.70
C ASN A 473 -19.50 -42.15 -6.75
N CYS A 474 -19.54 -42.99 -5.72
CA CYS A 474 -18.70 -44.18 -5.65
C CYS A 474 -19.18 -45.32 -6.56
N ASP A 475 -20.43 -45.29 -7.03
CA ASP A 475 -21.00 -46.31 -7.90
C ASP A 475 -20.51 -46.17 -9.36
N THR A 476 -19.94 -45.01 -9.71
CA THR A 476 -19.54 -44.68 -11.09
C THR A 476 -18.03 -44.48 -11.21
N ARG A 477 -17.23 -45.24 -10.47
CA ARG A 477 -15.77 -45.14 -10.56
C ARG A 477 -15.21 -45.82 -11.81
N THR A 478 -14.13 -45.27 -12.35
CA THR A 478 -13.31 -45.94 -13.36
C THR A 478 -12.56 -47.14 -12.75
N ALA A 479 -11.98 -47.99 -13.60
CA ALA A 479 -11.27 -49.21 -13.14
C ALA A 479 -10.05 -48.91 -12.24
N ASP A 480 -9.45 -47.74 -12.39
CA ASP A 480 -8.36 -47.19 -11.56
C ASP A 480 -8.87 -46.46 -10.29
N GLY A 481 -10.19 -46.37 -10.11
CA GLY A 481 -10.81 -45.86 -8.89
C GLY A 481 -11.16 -44.37 -8.89
N ALA A 482 -10.91 -43.65 -9.99
CA ALA A 482 -11.28 -42.25 -10.12
C ALA A 482 -12.79 -42.07 -10.27
N PHE A 483 -13.32 -40.98 -9.70
CA PHE A 483 -14.73 -40.64 -9.80
C PHE A 483 -15.09 -40.14 -11.21
N THR A 484 -16.12 -40.69 -11.85
CA THR A 484 -16.63 -40.13 -13.13
C THR A 484 -17.69 -39.06 -12.92
N GLU A 485 -18.45 -39.13 -11.82
CA GLU A 485 -19.40 -38.08 -11.41
C GLU A 485 -18.89 -37.37 -10.14
N LEU A 486 -18.32 -36.17 -10.33
CA LEU A 486 -17.82 -35.27 -9.29
C LEU A 486 -18.63 -33.98 -9.23
N GLY A 487 -18.83 -33.47 -8.02
CA GLY A 487 -19.43 -32.16 -7.76
C GLY A 487 -18.49 -31.29 -6.94
N ALA A 488 -18.04 -30.18 -7.52
CA ALA A 488 -17.25 -29.15 -6.85
C ALA A 488 -18.22 -28.20 -6.13
N LEU A 489 -18.50 -28.45 -4.85
CA LEU A 489 -19.48 -27.68 -4.07
C LEU A 489 -18.94 -26.27 -3.82
N THR A 490 -19.57 -25.24 -4.40
CA THR A 490 -19.05 -23.86 -4.37
C THR A 490 -19.99 -22.84 -3.74
N GLU A 491 -21.28 -23.15 -3.63
CA GLU A 491 -22.27 -22.25 -3.03
C GLU A 491 -23.28 -23.01 -2.17
N GLY A 492 -23.91 -22.30 -1.24
CA GLY A 492 -24.94 -22.84 -0.33
C GLY A 492 -24.42 -23.14 1.07
N THR A 493 -25.07 -24.08 1.76
CA THR A 493 -24.88 -24.27 3.20
C THR A 493 -24.79 -25.74 3.61
N ILE A 494 -23.98 -26.00 4.63
CA ILE A 494 -23.90 -27.28 5.33
C ILE A 494 -24.34 -27.04 6.78
N THR A 495 -25.41 -27.69 7.23
CA THR A 495 -25.89 -27.59 8.60
C THR A 495 -25.53 -28.86 9.37
N ILE A 496 -24.87 -28.71 10.52
CA ILE A 496 -24.52 -29.79 11.43
C ILE A 496 -25.34 -29.63 12.72
N SER A 497 -26.07 -30.67 13.09
CA SER A 497 -26.80 -30.73 14.37
C SER A 497 -26.46 -32.00 15.12
N GLU A 498 -26.65 -31.99 16.44
CA GLU A 498 -26.36 -33.13 17.32
C GLU A 498 -27.55 -33.37 18.26
N VAL A 499 -27.93 -34.64 18.41
CA VAL A 499 -28.92 -35.10 19.38
C VAL A 499 -28.39 -36.40 19.99
N ASP A 500 -28.20 -36.42 21.31
CA ASP A 500 -27.75 -37.58 22.08
C ASP A 500 -26.46 -38.25 21.54
N GLY A 501 -25.50 -37.45 21.10
CA GLY A 501 -24.22 -37.89 20.53
C GLY A 501 -24.28 -38.31 19.07
N ILE A 502 -25.48 -38.32 18.46
CA ILE A 502 -25.69 -38.63 17.05
C ILE A 502 -25.73 -37.34 16.24
N TYR A 503 -24.92 -37.27 15.19
CA TYR A 503 -24.81 -36.08 14.35
C TYR A 503 -25.66 -36.22 13.10
N THR A 504 -26.24 -35.10 12.67
CA THR A 504 -26.90 -34.96 11.37
C THR A 504 -26.21 -33.88 10.56
N PHE A 505 -25.84 -34.22 9.33
CA PHE A 505 -25.26 -33.33 8.34
C PHE A 505 -26.31 -33.11 7.25
N ASN A 506 -26.79 -31.88 7.10
CA ASN A 506 -27.76 -31.48 6.10
C ASN A 506 -27.10 -30.58 5.06
N PHE A 507 -27.13 -31.00 3.81
CA PHE A 507 -26.53 -30.30 2.69
C PHE A 507 -27.62 -29.58 1.90
N ASN A 508 -27.36 -28.32 1.61
CA ASN A 508 -28.12 -27.50 0.67
C ASN A 508 -27.12 -26.68 -0.13
N CYS A 509 -26.37 -27.37 -0.99
CA CYS A 509 -25.28 -26.79 -1.75
C CYS A 509 -25.62 -26.77 -3.24
N LYS A 510 -24.84 -26.04 -4.02
CA LYS A 510 -24.74 -26.25 -5.46
C LYS A 510 -23.28 -26.33 -5.89
N ASP A 511 -23.06 -26.99 -7.01
CA ASP A 511 -21.74 -27.07 -7.62
C ASP A 511 -21.42 -25.86 -8.51
N ASP A 512 -20.19 -25.80 -9.01
CA ASP A 512 -19.73 -24.75 -9.93
C ASP A 512 -20.36 -24.80 -11.35
N ALA A 513 -21.25 -25.77 -11.60
CA ALA A 513 -22.12 -25.83 -12.78
C ALA A 513 -23.58 -25.45 -12.44
N GLY A 514 -23.88 -25.10 -11.18
CA GLY A 514 -25.21 -24.71 -10.70
C GLY A 514 -26.15 -25.88 -10.35
N ASN A 515 -25.67 -27.13 -10.37
CA ASN A 515 -26.48 -28.29 -9.97
C ASN A 515 -26.65 -28.32 -8.45
N ALA A 516 -27.86 -28.61 -7.97
CA ALA A 516 -28.13 -28.69 -6.55
C ALA A 516 -27.67 -30.03 -5.95
N TYR A 517 -27.08 -29.98 -4.75
CA TYR A 517 -26.68 -31.11 -3.93
C TYR A 517 -27.41 -31.00 -2.59
N THR A 518 -28.46 -31.78 -2.44
CA THR A 518 -29.36 -31.70 -1.28
C THR A 518 -29.47 -33.05 -0.60
N GLY A 519 -29.65 -33.06 0.71
CA GLY A 519 -29.89 -34.29 1.46
C GLY A 519 -29.28 -34.25 2.83
N LYS A 520 -29.53 -35.30 3.60
CA LYS A 520 -29.02 -35.40 4.96
C LYS A 520 -28.46 -36.78 5.24
N TRP A 521 -27.46 -36.82 6.10
CA TRP A 521 -26.96 -38.05 6.69
C TRP A 521 -26.97 -37.93 8.21
N THR A 522 -27.38 -38.98 8.90
CA THR A 522 -27.46 -39.05 10.36
C THR A 522 -26.75 -40.31 10.84
N GLY A 523 -25.83 -40.19 11.80
CA GLY A 523 -25.11 -41.32 12.36
C GLY A 523 -23.96 -40.93 13.27
N ASP A 524 -23.18 -41.93 13.67
CA ASP A 524 -22.00 -41.78 14.52
C ASP A 524 -20.81 -41.18 13.75
N VAL A 525 -20.09 -40.25 14.39
CA VAL A 525 -18.92 -39.61 13.80
C VAL A 525 -17.67 -39.96 14.59
N LYS A 526 -16.69 -40.54 13.89
CA LYS A 526 -15.37 -40.81 14.48
C LYS A 526 -14.53 -39.53 14.51
N LEU A 527 -14.20 -39.07 15.70
CA LEU A 527 -13.33 -37.91 15.92
C LEU A 527 -11.85 -38.31 15.97
N TYR A 528 -11.00 -37.55 15.29
CA TYR A 528 -9.53 -37.57 15.47
C TYR A 528 -9.06 -36.24 16.04
N SER A 529 -8.10 -36.30 16.97
CA SER A 529 -7.46 -35.12 17.58
C SER A 529 -6.49 -34.42 16.62
N SER A 530 -6.03 -33.23 17.04
CA SER A 530 -5.05 -32.41 16.33
C SER A 530 -3.71 -33.08 16.07
N ASP A 531 -3.30 -34.06 16.89
CA ASP A 531 -2.04 -34.79 16.69
C ASP A 531 -2.11 -35.77 15.51
N ASP A 532 -3.28 -36.39 15.32
CA ASP A 532 -3.51 -37.40 14.28
C ASP A 532 -4.07 -36.78 12.99
N ALA A 533 -4.85 -35.72 13.11
CA ALA A 533 -5.66 -35.15 12.02
C ALA A 533 -4.83 -34.70 10.81
N PRO A 534 -3.73 -33.91 10.93
CA PRO A 534 -2.95 -33.46 9.77
C PRO A 534 -2.34 -34.60 8.97
N ARG A 535 -1.84 -35.63 9.66
CA ARG A 535 -1.30 -36.85 9.02
C ARG A 535 -2.38 -37.61 8.27
N LYS A 536 -3.56 -37.77 8.88
CA LYS A 536 -4.71 -38.45 8.25
C LYS A 536 -5.24 -37.65 7.05
N LEU A 537 -5.32 -36.32 7.14
CA LEU A 537 -5.76 -35.47 6.04
C LEU A 537 -4.83 -35.58 4.83
N THR A 538 -3.52 -35.46 5.06
CA THR A 538 -2.50 -35.53 3.99
C THR A 538 -2.49 -36.89 3.31
N ALA A 539 -2.49 -37.98 4.08
CA ALA A 539 -2.53 -39.33 3.54
C ALA A 539 -3.77 -39.56 2.66
N ARG A 540 -4.91 -39.01 3.08
CA ARG A 540 -6.20 -39.17 2.39
C ARG A 540 -6.32 -38.31 1.13
N ARG A 541 -5.75 -37.10 1.10
CA ARG A 541 -5.71 -36.27 -0.13
C ARG A 541 -5.01 -37.00 -1.27
N LYS A 542 -3.92 -37.74 -0.99
CA LYS A 542 -3.19 -38.55 -1.99
C LYS A 542 -3.99 -39.75 -2.52
N ALA A 543 -4.94 -40.28 -1.74
CA ALA A 543 -5.73 -41.45 -2.09
C ALA A 543 -6.99 -41.15 -2.92
N ARG A 544 -7.30 -39.86 -3.15
CA ARG A 544 -8.45 -39.39 -3.95
C ARG A 544 -8.12 -39.17 -5.43
N ARG A 545 -6.87 -39.44 -5.81
CA ARG A 545 -6.39 -39.34 -7.20
C ARG A 545 -6.91 -40.50 -8.03
#